data_AF-A0A6L8E5U5-F1
#
_entry.id   AF-A0A6L8E5U5-F1
#
_cell.length_a   1.000
_cell.length_b   1.000
_cell.length_c   1.000
_cell.angle_alpha   90.00
_cell.angle_beta   90.00
_cell.angle_gamma   90.00
#
_symmetry.space_group_name_H-M   'P 1'
#
loop_
_entity.id
_entity.type
_entity.pdbx_description
1 polymer ?
#
loop_
_entity_poly.entity_id
_entity_poly.type
_entity_poly.pdbx_seq_one_letter_code
_entity_poly.pdbx_strand_id
1 'polypeptide(L)'
;MAPARHGRGLAARRHHRRRGRRPRVARARGGPAPPPRRTLLPRRLFAALAGRGPPGGHLMAEYESPARSLTARALALGVPPVATPLGATLRSVGCGAAFRDWYIPEGGREGPRKLQGFRPVDTDHERRRAAEMVEALKSFLADQRDLDWDVLGFTRPIARAALEELAALAEGGP
;
A
#
# COMPACT_ATOMS: atom_id res chain seq x y z
N MET A 1 7.02 60.76 -44.28
CA MET A 1 8.46 60.91 -43.98
C MET A 1 8.60 61.17 -42.49
N ALA A 2 9.34 60.32 -41.79
CA ALA A 2 9.54 60.35 -40.34
C ALA A 2 10.92 61.01 -39.99
N PRO A 3 11.40 61.06 -38.73
CA PRO A 3 11.36 62.24 -37.85
C PRO A 3 12.70 62.54 -37.11
N ALA A 4 12.81 63.60 -36.29
CA ALA A 4 13.70 63.70 -35.10
C ALA A 4 13.59 65.09 -34.41
N ARG A 5 13.11 65.20 -33.16
CA ARG A 5 13.79 65.09 -31.83
C ARG A 5 14.42 66.39 -31.30
N HIS A 6 13.85 66.89 -30.20
CA HIS A 6 14.50 67.50 -29.02
C HIS A 6 13.82 66.79 -27.82
N GLY A 7 14.45 66.35 -26.73
CA GLY A 7 15.72 66.66 -26.10
C GLY A 7 15.46 67.05 -24.63
N ARG A 8 16.15 66.40 -23.67
CA ARG A 8 16.22 66.66 -22.19
C ARG A 8 15.07 66.09 -21.34
N GLY A 9 15.28 65.61 -20.10
CA GLY A 9 16.44 65.54 -19.22
C GLY A 9 16.22 64.49 -18.11
N LEU A 10 17.30 63.86 -17.66
CA LEU A 10 17.88 63.94 -16.31
C LEU A 10 17.27 63.07 -15.18
N ALA A 11 18.08 62.06 -14.84
CA ALA A 11 18.53 61.66 -13.50
C ALA A 11 17.56 61.04 -12.48
N ALA A 12 17.83 59.78 -12.11
CA ALA A 12 17.60 59.28 -10.76
C ALA A 12 18.61 58.18 -10.35
N ARG A 13 19.61 58.62 -9.58
CA ARG A 13 20.16 58.05 -8.33
C ARG A 13 20.26 56.52 -8.17
N ARG A 14 21.51 56.07 -8.06
CA ARG A 14 21.93 54.77 -7.51
C ARG A 14 21.73 54.75 -5.99
N HIS A 15 21.14 53.66 -5.48
CA HIS A 15 21.27 53.26 -4.07
C HIS A 15 21.85 51.84 -3.97
N HIS A 16 22.67 51.68 -2.93
CA HIS A 16 23.57 50.59 -2.62
C HIS A 16 22.88 49.29 -2.12
N ARG A 17 23.55 48.17 -2.44
CA ARG A 17 23.80 46.96 -1.62
C ARG A 17 22.61 46.28 -0.92
N ARG A 18 22.40 45.00 -1.24
CA ARG A 18 22.92 43.83 -0.47
C ARG A 18 22.46 42.53 -1.15
N ARG A 19 23.43 41.74 -1.64
CA ARG A 19 23.18 40.36 -2.10
C ARG A 19 22.93 39.47 -0.89
N GLY A 20 21.66 39.25 -0.55
CA GLY A 20 21.26 38.22 0.40
C GLY A 20 21.51 36.84 -0.20
N ARG A 21 22.42 36.06 0.40
CA ARG A 21 22.57 34.63 0.16
C ARG A 21 21.24 33.95 0.49
N ARG A 22 20.63 33.28 -0.49
CA ARG A 22 19.51 32.37 -0.26
C ARG A 22 20.01 31.17 0.57
N PRO A 23 19.35 30.78 1.67
CA PRO A 23 19.70 29.58 2.38
C PRO A 23 19.38 28.35 1.50
N ARG A 24 20.37 27.47 1.33
CA ARG A 24 20.16 26.14 0.75
C ARG A 24 19.25 25.36 1.69
N VAL A 25 18.03 25.09 1.24
CA VAL A 25 17.12 24.16 1.91
C VAL A 25 17.75 22.78 1.81
N ALA A 26 18.19 22.23 2.95
CA ALA A 26 18.62 20.85 3.02
C ALA A 26 17.43 19.94 2.68
N ARG A 27 17.56 19.15 1.62
CA ARG A 27 16.61 18.06 1.32
C ARG A 27 16.64 17.09 2.49
N ALA A 28 15.59 17.11 3.31
CA ALA A 28 15.32 16.02 4.23
C ALA A 28 15.17 14.73 3.41
N ARG A 29 15.89 13.68 3.82
CA ARG A 29 15.82 12.36 3.21
C ARG A 29 14.37 11.87 3.30
N GLY A 30 13.73 11.72 2.15
CA GLY A 30 12.34 11.25 2.04
C GLY A 30 12.25 9.76 2.36
N GLY A 31 12.15 9.43 3.64
CA GLY A 31 11.44 8.22 4.05
C GLY A 31 9.94 8.54 4.11
N PRO A 32 9.05 7.56 3.85
CA PRO A 32 7.62 7.79 3.99
C PRO A 32 7.31 8.27 5.41
N ALA A 33 6.49 9.31 5.52
CA ALA A 33 6.03 9.79 6.82
C ALA A 33 5.36 8.63 7.59
N PRO A 34 5.63 8.48 8.90
CA PRO A 34 5.01 7.43 9.68
C PRO A 34 3.48 7.60 9.60
N PRO A 35 2.72 6.49 9.46
CA PRO A 35 1.28 6.58 9.31
C PRO A 35 0.64 7.25 10.54
N PRO A 36 -0.45 8.03 10.35
CA PRO A 36 -1.09 8.76 11.43
C PRO A 36 -1.52 7.84 12.57
N ARG A 37 -1.53 8.33 13.82
CA ARG A 37 -1.83 7.51 15.03
C ARG A 37 -3.12 6.68 14.93
N ARG A 38 -4.12 7.14 14.16
CA ARG A 38 -5.40 6.45 13.94
C ARG A 38 -5.27 5.14 13.15
N THR A 39 -4.27 5.00 12.27
CA THR A 39 -4.00 3.77 11.50
C THR A 39 -3.12 2.77 12.26
N LEU A 40 -2.47 3.18 13.35
CA LEU A 40 -1.67 2.28 14.19
C LEU A 40 -2.54 1.41 15.12
N LEU A 41 -3.72 1.88 15.53
CA LEU A 41 -4.60 1.16 16.46
C LEU A 41 -5.10 -0.18 15.88
N PRO A 42 -5.61 -0.24 14.62
CA PRO A 42 -5.99 -1.50 14.01
C PRO A 42 -4.81 -2.46 13.88
N ARG A 43 -3.66 -2.01 13.34
CA ARG A 43 -2.51 -2.91 13.17
C ARG A 43 -2.01 -3.49 14.48
N ARG A 44 -1.94 -2.69 15.55
CA ARG A 44 -1.53 -3.17 16.89
C ARG A 44 -2.51 -4.19 17.47
N LEU A 45 -3.82 -3.97 17.29
CA LEU A 45 -4.83 -4.94 17.69
C LEU A 45 -4.69 -6.26 16.92
N PHE A 46 -4.52 -6.19 15.59
CA PHE A 46 -4.31 -7.37 14.76
C PHE A 46 -3.06 -8.13 15.19
N ALA A 47 -1.95 -7.43 15.46
CA ALA A 47 -0.72 -8.06 15.95
C ALA A 47 -0.92 -8.74 17.32
N ALA A 48 -1.61 -8.08 18.25
CA ALA A 48 -1.90 -8.64 19.57
C ALA A 48 -2.80 -9.89 19.52
N LEU A 49 -3.72 -9.95 18.57
CA LEU A 49 -4.58 -11.12 18.34
C LEU A 49 -3.83 -12.24 17.62
N ALA A 50 -3.07 -11.91 16.56
CA ALA A 50 -2.31 -12.88 15.76
C ALA A 50 -1.29 -13.65 16.61
N GLY A 51 -0.62 -12.94 17.52
CA GLY A 51 0.41 -13.51 18.40
C GLY A 51 -0.10 -14.54 19.41
N ARG A 52 -1.41 -14.68 19.59
CA ARG A 52 -2.03 -15.64 20.54
C ARG A 52 -2.49 -16.94 19.89
N GLY A 53 -2.62 -16.98 18.57
CA GLY A 53 -3.10 -18.16 17.86
C GLY A 53 -2.02 -19.24 17.73
N PRO A 54 -2.36 -20.54 17.66
CA PRO A 54 -1.38 -21.59 17.35
C PRO A 54 -0.86 -21.47 15.90
N PRO A 55 0.23 -22.16 15.55
CA PRO A 55 0.57 -22.43 14.14
C PRO A 55 -0.63 -23.00 13.38
N GLY A 56 -0.80 -22.63 12.12
CA GLY A 56 -1.98 -22.97 11.31
C GLY A 56 -3.29 -22.27 11.72
N GLY A 57 -3.30 -21.46 12.79
CA GLY A 57 -4.43 -20.62 13.17
C GLY A 57 -4.71 -19.52 12.13
N HIS A 58 -5.73 -18.69 12.37
CA HIS A 58 -6.11 -17.64 11.44
C HIS A 58 -6.67 -16.41 12.15
N LEU A 59 -6.66 -15.30 11.42
CA LEU A 59 -7.44 -14.10 11.74
C LEU A 59 -8.43 -13.80 10.62
N MET A 60 -9.59 -13.29 11.01
CA MET A 60 -10.62 -12.84 10.09
C MET A 60 -10.98 -11.39 10.41
N ALA A 61 -11.24 -10.61 9.37
CA ALA A 61 -11.74 -9.26 9.52
C ALA A 61 -12.78 -8.97 8.44
N GLU A 62 -13.86 -8.29 8.84
CA GLU A 62 -14.85 -7.78 7.89
C GLU A 62 -14.22 -6.75 6.95
N TYR A 63 -14.77 -6.52 5.77
CA TYR A 63 -14.32 -5.45 4.88
C TYR A 63 -15.45 -4.63 4.25
N GLU A 64 -16.67 -4.72 4.79
CA GLU A 64 -17.82 -3.96 4.30
C GLU A 64 -17.91 -2.55 4.86
N SER A 65 -17.18 -2.26 5.95
CA SER A 65 -17.12 -0.92 6.50
C SER A 65 -16.53 0.09 5.51
N PRO A 66 -16.93 1.38 5.56
CA PRO A 66 -16.39 2.43 4.69
C PRO A 66 -14.86 2.51 4.71
N ALA A 67 -14.26 2.25 5.89
CA ALA A 67 -12.81 2.23 6.09
C ALA A 67 -12.07 1.13 5.30
N ARG A 68 -12.79 0.08 4.87
CA ARG A 68 -12.24 -1.06 4.13
C ARG A 68 -12.84 -1.22 2.73
N SER A 69 -13.61 -0.24 2.28
CA SER A 69 -14.24 -0.20 0.94
C SER A 69 -13.26 -0.46 -0.21
N LEU A 70 -12.02 0.03 -0.11
CA LEU A 70 -10.97 -0.25 -1.10
C LEU A 70 -10.60 -1.74 -1.17
N THR A 71 -10.57 -2.44 -0.03
CA THR A 71 -10.37 -3.91 -0.01
C THR A 71 -11.54 -4.60 -0.70
N ALA A 72 -12.78 -4.21 -0.39
CA ALA A 72 -13.97 -4.80 -1.00
C ALA A 72 -13.97 -4.65 -2.53
N ARG A 73 -13.68 -3.44 -3.03
CA ARG A 73 -13.57 -3.17 -4.48
C ARG A 73 -12.44 -3.97 -5.12
N ALA A 74 -11.25 -3.97 -4.51
CA ALA A 74 -10.10 -4.69 -5.03
C ALA A 74 -10.36 -6.20 -5.16
N LEU A 75 -10.93 -6.83 -4.12
CA LEU A 75 -11.29 -8.25 -4.15
C LEU A 75 -12.33 -8.56 -5.24
N ALA A 76 -13.36 -7.71 -5.38
CA ALA A 76 -14.38 -7.86 -6.42
C ALA A 76 -13.81 -7.78 -7.85
N LEU A 77 -12.71 -7.04 -8.04
CA LEU A 77 -11.99 -6.92 -9.32
C LEU A 77 -10.93 -8.02 -9.54
N GLY A 78 -10.80 -8.96 -8.60
CA GLY A 78 -9.85 -10.07 -8.69
C GLY A 78 -8.41 -9.70 -8.34
N VAL A 79 -8.20 -8.60 -7.59
CA VAL A 79 -6.88 -8.29 -7.02
C VAL A 79 -6.51 -9.41 -6.02
N PRO A 80 -5.28 -9.98 -6.09
CA PRO A 80 -4.85 -10.99 -5.14
C PRO A 80 -5.03 -10.50 -3.69
N PRO A 81 -5.56 -11.30 -2.75
CA PRO A 81 -5.87 -10.82 -1.41
C PRO A 81 -4.69 -10.16 -0.69
N VAL A 82 -3.48 -10.73 -0.83
CA VAL A 82 -2.24 -10.17 -0.24
C VAL A 82 -1.89 -8.78 -0.77
N ALA A 83 -2.35 -8.42 -1.97
CA ALA A 83 -2.18 -7.10 -2.58
C ALA A 83 -3.25 -6.07 -2.18
N THR A 84 -4.22 -6.46 -1.34
CA THR A 84 -5.22 -5.53 -0.80
C THR A 84 -4.74 -4.89 0.52
N PRO A 85 -5.27 -3.71 0.91
CA PRO A 85 -4.89 -3.07 2.18
C PRO A 85 -5.09 -3.96 3.42
N LEU A 86 -6.22 -4.69 3.48
CA LEU A 86 -6.49 -5.60 4.59
C LEU A 86 -5.59 -6.84 4.53
N GLY A 87 -5.41 -7.44 3.35
CA GLY A 87 -4.54 -8.62 3.21
C GLY A 87 -3.09 -8.32 3.53
N ALA A 88 -2.57 -7.17 3.12
CA ALA A 88 -1.24 -6.70 3.51
C ALA A 88 -1.12 -6.51 5.04
N THR A 89 -2.18 -6.00 5.69
CA THR A 89 -2.21 -5.88 7.15
C THR A 89 -2.14 -7.27 7.80
N LEU A 90 -2.95 -8.22 7.34
CA LEU A 90 -2.95 -9.60 7.82
C LEU A 90 -1.60 -10.30 7.62
N ARG A 91 -0.96 -10.13 6.46
CA ARG A 91 0.40 -10.63 6.19
C ARG A 91 1.42 -10.03 7.17
N SER A 92 1.36 -8.72 7.39
CA SER A 92 2.31 -8.02 8.28
C SER A 92 2.25 -8.44 9.75
N VAL A 93 1.20 -9.16 10.16
CA VAL A 93 1.05 -9.72 11.51
C VAL A 93 1.22 -11.24 11.55
N GLY A 94 1.73 -11.86 10.48
CA GLY A 94 1.98 -13.30 10.39
C GLY A 94 0.77 -14.14 10.00
N CYS A 95 -0.33 -13.51 9.55
CA CYS A 95 -1.56 -14.18 9.08
C CYS A 95 -1.74 -13.99 7.57
N GLY A 96 -0.73 -14.34 6.78
CA GLY A 96 -0.79 -14.19 5.32
C GLY A 96 -0.12 -15.32 4.55
N ALA A 97 -0.01 -16.52 5.12
CA ALA A 97 0.45 -17.70 4.38
C ALA A 97 -0.65 -18.20 3.43
N ALA A 98 -1.92 -18.01 3.76
CA ALA A 98 -3.01 -18.24 2.83
C ALA A 98 -4.13 -17.25 3.10
N PHE A 99 -5.00 -17.07 2.11
CA PHE A 99 -6.17 -16.22 2.22
C PHE A 99 -7.40 -16.97 1.77
N ARG A 100 -8.52 -16.74 2.46
CA ARG A 100 -9.85 -17.10 1.99
C ARG A 100 -10.74 -15.87 2.05
N ASP A 101 -11.34 -15.53 0.92
CA ASP A 101 -12.36 -14.50 0.84
C ASP A 101 -13.74 -15.13 1.07
N TRP A 102 -14.40 -14.75 2.16
CA TRP A 102 -15.75 -15.19 2.48
C TRP A 102 -16.74 -14.18 1.90
N TYR A 103 -16.93 -14.30 0.59
CA TYR A 103 -18.02 -13.68 -0.13
C TYR A 103 -19.20 -14.66 -0.12
N ILE A 104 -20.23 -14.40 0.71
CA ILE A 104 -21.45 -15.23 0.75
C ILE A 104 -22.58 -14.45 0.07
N PRO A 105 -22.94 -14.80 -1.16
CA PRO A 105 -24.01 -14.12 -1.91
C PRO A 105 -25.40 -14.72 -1.64
N GLU A 106 -25.80 -14.95 -0.38
CA GLU A 106 -27.10 -15.61 -0.10
C GLU A 106 -27.85 -14.96 1.09
N GLY A 107 -28.79 -14.06 0.78
CA GLY A 107 -29.98 -13.84 1.61
C GLY A 107 -29.85 -13.06 2.93
N GLY A 108 -28.70 -12.45 3.23
CA GLY A 108 -28.57 -11.42 4.27
C GLY A 108 -28.61 -11.89 5.73
N ARG A 109 -28.62 -13.22 5.98
CA ARG A 109 -28.58 -13.79 7.34
C ARG A 109 -27.18 -14.10 7.86
N GLU A 110 -26.16 -14.11 7.00
CA GLU A 110 -24.83 -14.65 7.32
C GLU A 110 -23.75 -13.57 7.54
N GLY A 111 -24.11 -12.45 8.16
CA GLY A 111 -23.14 -11.44 8.59
C GLY A 111 -22.29 -10.79 7.46
N PRO A 112 -21.36 -9.89 7.81
CA PRO A 112 -20.61 -9.15 6.81
C PRO A 112 -19.54 -10.03 6.15
N ARG A 113 -19.20 -9.72 4.90
CA ARG A 113 -18.08 -10.33 4.17
C ARG A 113 -16.77 -10.19 4.92
N LYS A 114 -15.94 -11.25 4.90
CA LYS A 114 -14.71 -11.33 5.68
C LYS A 114 -13.55 -11.82 4.85
N LEU A 115 -12.39 -11.22 5.05
CA LEU A 115 -11.13 -11.77 4.59
C LEU A 115 -10.48 -12.55 5.74
N GLN A 116 -10.20 -13.82 5.49
CA GLN A 116 -9.48 -14.70 6.41
C GLN A 116 -8.02 -14.81 5.97
N GLY A 117 -7.09 -14.56 6.88
CA GLY A 117 -5.66 -14.75 6.70
C GLY A 117 -5.14 -15.86 7.62
N PHE A 118 -4.46 -16.84 7.06
CA PHE A 118 -3.94 -18.01 7.79
C PHE A 118 -2.47 -17.81 8.19
N ARG A 119 -2.13 -18.32 9.36
CA ARG A 119 -0.74 -18.50 9.79
C ARG A 119 -0.14 -19.71 9.08
N PRO A 120 1.18 -19.70 8.82
CA PRO A 120 1.85 -20.93 8.43
C PRO A 120 1.75 -21.98 9.54
N VAL A 121 1.83 -23.24 9.14
CA VAL A 121 1.89 -24.38 10.08
C VAL A 121 3.35 -24.57 10.51
N ASP A 122 4.25 -24.44 9.55
CA ASP A 122 5.70 -24.48 9.69
C ASP A 122 6.35 -23.65 8.57
N THR A 123 7.69 -23.57 8.58
CA THR A 123 8.45 -22.78 7.61
C THR A 123 8.32 -23.31 6.18
N ASP A 124 8.26 -24.62 5.98
CA ASP A 124 8.17 -25.22 4.64
C ASP A 124 6.78 -24.97 4.02
N HIS A 125 5.74 -25.04 4.83
CA HIS A 125 4.42 -24.58 4.46
C HIS A 125 4.45 -23.10 4.08
N GLU A 126 5.09 -22.24 4.87
CA GLU A 126 5.18 -20.82 4.54
C GLU A 126 5.84 -20.57 3.18
N ARG A 127 6.95 -21.25 2.90
CA ARG A 127 7.69 -21.15 1.63
C ARG A 127 6.87 -21.60 0.44
N ARG A 128 6.23 -22.78 0.55
CA ARG A 128 5.37 -23.31 -0.52
C ARG A 128 4.25 -22.32 -0.84
N ARG A 129 3.60 -21.78 0.20
CA ARG A 129 2.55 -20.78 0.00
C ARG A 129 3.08 -19.46 -0.56
N ALA A 130 4.27 -19.04 -0.17
CA ALA A 130 4.92 -17.85 -0.73
C ALA A 130 5.14 -18.02 -2.24
N ALA A 131 5.65 -19.17 -2.68
CA ALA A 131 5.82 -19.48 -4.11
C ALA A 131 4.49 -19.43 -4.89
N GLU A 132 3.41 -20.00 -4.35
CA GLU A 132 2.09 -19.91 -4.98
C GLU A 132 1.59 -18.46 -5.09
N MET A 133 1.77 -17.65 -4.05
CA MET A 133 1.37 -16.24 -4.05
C MET A 133 2.22 -15.38 -5.00
N VAL A 134 3.50 -15.68 -5.14
CA VAL A 134 4.40 -15.02 -6.08
C VAL A 134 3.87 -15.12 -7.51
N GLU A 135 3.41 -16.30 -7.92
CA GLU A 135 2.86 -16.49 -9.27
C GLU A 135 1.55 -15.70 -9.47
N ALA A 136 0.66 -15.69 -8.46
CA ALA A 136 -0.56 -14.86 -8.51
C ALA A 136 -0.24 -13.36 -8.60
N LEU A 137 0.78 -12.89 -7.87
CA LEU A 137 1.23 -11.49 -7.88
C LEU A 137 1.88 -11.10 -9.21
N LYS A 138 2.72 -11.96 -9.78
CA LYS A 138 3.31 -11.74 -11.12
C LYS A 138 2.21 -11.62 -12.18
N SER A 139 1.24 -12.53 -12.16
CA SER A 139 0.09 -12.49 -13.07
C SER A 139 -0.67 -11.17 -12.94
N PHE A 140 -1.01 -10.77 -11.71
CA PHE A 140 -1.69 -9.49 -11.45
C PHE A 140 -0.89 -8.26 -11.89
N LEU A 141 0.44 -8.25 -11.71
CA LEU A 141 1.29 -7.11 -12.07
C LEU A 141 1.55 -7.01 -13.58
N ALA A 142 1.53 -8.14 -14.30
CA ALA A 142 1.63 -8.19 -15.75
C ALA A 142 0.31 -7.83 -16.45
N ASP A 143 -0.80 -7.98 -15.73
CA ASP A 143 -2.14 -7.71 -16.22
C ASP A 143 -2.33 -6.23 -16.62
N GLN A 144 -2.84 -6.04 -17.85
CA GLN A 144 -3.13 -4.72 -18.41
C GLN A 144 -4.62 -4.36 -18.39
N ARG A 145 -5.45 -5.14 -17.69
CA ARG A 145 -6.86 -4.78 -17.47
C ARG A 145 -6.99 -3.34 -16.95
N ASP A 146 -7.95 -2.63 -17.53
CA ASP A 146 -8.35 -1.30 -17.08
C ASP A 146 -9.21 -1.46 -15.82
N LEU A 147 -8.56 -1.38 -14.67
CA LEU A 147 -9.20 -1.32 -13.36
C LEU A 147 -9.21 0.13 -12.89
N ASP A 148 -10.15 0.48 -12.00
CA ASP A 148 -10.25 1.83 -11.43
C ASP A 148 -8.88 2.33 -10.97
N TRP A 149 -8.51 3.55 -11.41
CA TRP A 149 -7.17 4.09 -11.21
C TRP A 149 -6.80 4.18 -9.72
N ASP A 150 -7.76 4.45 -8.84
CA ASP A 150 -7.55 4.46 -7.40
C ASP A 150 -7.23 3.04 -6.88
N VAL A 151 -7.96 2.01 -7.32
CA VAL A 151 -7.68 0.61 -6.97
C VAL A 151 -6.27 0.23 -7.38
N LEU A 152 -5.88 0.49 -8.64
CA LEU A 152 -4.52 0.16 -9.12
C LEU A 152 -3.45 0.97 -8.38
N GLY A 153 -3.69 2.27 -8.17
CA GLY A 153 -2.78 3.17 -7.49
C GLY A 153 -2.42 2.72 -6.07
N PHE A 154 -3.37 2.11 -5.36
CA PHE A 154 -3.11 1.53 -4.03
C PHE A 154 -2.60 0.09 -4.06
N THR A 155 -3.15 -0.76 -4.94
CA THR A 155 -2.88 -2.21 -4.89
C THR A 155 -1.57 -2.61 -5.57
N ARG A 156 -1.14 -1.93 -6.65
CA ARG A 156 0.12 -2.26 -7.33
C ARG A 156 1.36 -2.02 -6.47
N PRO A 157 1.49 -0.90 -5.71
CA PRO A 157 2.60 -0.74 -4.77
C PRO A 157 2.64 -1.83 -3.70
N ILE A 158 1.48 -2.21 -3.15
CA ILE A 158 1.37 -3.30 -2.17
C ILE A 158 1.78 -4.63 -2.81
N ALA A 159 1.29 -4.92 -4.02
CA ALA A 159 1.63 -6.14 -4.76
C ALA A 159 3.14 -6.26 -5.03
N ARG A 160 3.81 -5.15 -5.41
CA ARG A 160 5.26 -5.16 -5.63
C ARG A 160 6.03 -5.41 -4.34
N ALA A 161 5.65 -4.77 -3.24
CA ALA A 161 6.28 -5.01 -1.94
C ALA A 161 6.07 -6.45 -1.46
N ALA A 162 4.85 -6.98 -1.63
CA ALA A 162 4.55 -8.37 -1.30
C ALA A 162 5.32 -9.36 -2.20
N LEU A 163 5.47 -9.04 -3.50
CA LEU A 163 6.22 -9.87 -4.43
C LEU A 163 7.70 -9.97 -4.01
N GLU A 164 8.33 -8.85 -3.67
CA GLU A 164 9.71 -8.82 -3.18
C GLU A 164 9.88 -9.66 -1.91
N GLU A 165 9.02 -9.44 -0.91
CA GLU A 165 9.04 -10.19 0.35
C GLU A 165 8.84 -11.70 0.14
N LEU A 166 7.83 -12.08 -0.64
CA LEU A 166 7.45 -13.48 -0.81
C LEU A 166 8.39 -14.24 -1.76
N ALA A 167 8.98 -13.57 -2.75
CA ALA A 167 10.02 -14.17 -3.59
C ALA A 167 11.26 -14.51 -2.76
N ALA A 168 11.73 -13.58 -1.93
CA ALA A 168 12.86 -13.85 -1.02
C ALA A 168 12.56 -14.99 -0.05
N LEU A 169 11.33 -15.07 0.46
CA LEU A 169 10.90 -16.16 1.34
C LEU A 169 10.83 -17.51 0.61
N ALA A 170 10.34 -17.53 -0.63
CA ALA A 170 10.22 -18.75 -1.43
C ALA A 170 11.60 -19.33 -1.84
N GLU A 171 12.57 -18.46 -2.12
CA GLU A 171 13.92 -18.85 -2.56
C GLU A 171 14.81 -19.34 -1.41
N GLY A 172 14.57 -18.87 -0.18
CA GLY A 172 15.38 -19.28 0.96
C GLY A 172 14.87 -20.56 1.60
N GLY A 173 15.34 -21.74 1.17
CA GLY A 173 15.29 -23.05 1.87
C GLY A 173 16.67 -23.63 2.17
N PRO A 174 16.84 -24.46 3.23
CA PRO A 174 18.10 -24.69 3.96
C PRO A 174 19.35 -24.90 3.11
#